data_AF-A0A3D4B011-F1
#
_entry.id   AF-A0A3D4B011-F1
#
_cell.length_a   1.000
_cell.length_b   1.000
_cell.length_c   1.000
_cell.angle_alpha   90.00
_cell.angle_beta   90.00
_cell.angle_gamma   90.00
#
_symmetry.space_group_name_H-M   'P 1'
#
loop_
_entity.id
_entity.type
_entity.pdbx_description
1 polymer ?
#
loop_
_entity_poly.entity_id
_entity_poly.type
_entity_poly.pdbx_seq_one_letter_code
_entity_poly.pdbx_strand_id
1 'polypeptide(L)' 'MEGTNTGTVTQVIGAVVDVEFSSGALPNINNAIEIPVAESDPLVLEVQR' A
#
# COMPACT_ATOMS: atom_id res chain seq x y z
N MET A 1 -10.00 -7.62 -17.11
CA MET A 1 -9.28 -6.57 -16.36
C MET A 1 -9.00 -7.17 -15.01
N GLU A 2 -7.75 -7.53 -14.73
CA GLU A 2 -7.38 -7.99 -13.40
C GLU A 2 -7.69 -6.86 -12.41
N GLY A 3 -8.49 -7.17 -11.37
CA GLY A 3 -8.87 -6.18 -10.38
C GLY A 3 -7.63 -5.68 -9.64
N THR A 4 -7.56 -4.38 -9.39
CA THR A 4 -6.50 -3.77 -8.58
C THR A 4 -6.50 -4.42 -7.19
N ASN A 5 -5.35 -4.93 -6.74
CA ASN A 5 -5.20 -5.45 -5.38
C ASN A 5 -5.13 -4.29 -4.37
N THR A 6 -6.20 -4.06 -3.63
CA THR A 6 -6.31 -2.94 -2.67
C THR A 6 -6.16 -3.41 -1.23
N GLY A 7 -5.42 -2.64 -0.43
CA GLY A 7 -5.28 -2.84 1.00
C GLY A 7 -5.83 -1.66 1.81
N THR A 8 -5.90 -1.83 3.13
CA THR A 8 -6.30 -0.78 4.08
C THR A 8 -5.12 -0.42 4.97
N VAL A 9 -4.81 0.88 5.08
CA VAL A 9 -3.80 1.36 6.03
C VAL A 9 -4.32 1.13 7.45
N THR A 10 -3.56 0.39 8.26
CA THR A 10 -3.94 0.07 9.64
C THR A 10 -3.14 0.89 10.64
N GLN A 11 -1.90 1.27 10.30
CA GLN A 11 -1.02 2.00 11.20
C GLN A 11 -0.02 2.88 10.43
N VAL A 12 0.33 4.02 11.01
CA VAL A 12 1.36 4.94 10.51
C VAL A 12 2.27 5.32 11.67
N ILE A 13 3.57 5.02 11.56
CA ILE A 13 4.62 5.42 12.52
C ILE A 13 5.74 6.13 11.76
N GLY A 14 5.67 7.46 11.71
CA GLY A 14 6.63 8.24 10.93
C GLY A 14 6.55 7.88 9.45
N ALA A 15 7.66 7.39 8.87
CA ALA A 15 7.73 6.95 7.48
C ALA A 15 7.32 5.48 7.26
N VAL A 16 7.08 4.72 8.33
CA VAL A 16 6.67 3.31 8.25
C VAL A 16 5.15 3.24 8.26
N VAL A 17 4.57 2.54 7.29
CA VAL A 17 3.11 2.39 7.12
C VAL A 17 2.78 0.92 7.02
N ASP A 18 1.90 0.44 7.90
CA ASP A 18 1.37 -0.91 7.83
C ASP A 18 0.07 -0.92 7.02
N VAL A 19 0.00 -1.82 6.05
CA VAL A 19 -1.15 -1.97 5.15
C VAL A 19 -1.63 -3.42 5.20
N GLU A 20 -2.89 -3.62 5.58
CA GLU A 20 -3.53 -4.92 5.57
C GLU A 20 -4.11 -5.22 4.17
N PHE A 21 -3.82 -6.42 3.67
CA PHE A 21 -4.42 -6.97 2.45
C PHE A 21 -5.22 -8.22 2.78
N SER A 22 -6.11 -8.60 1.87
CA SER A 22 -6.83 -9.87 1.98
C SER A 22 -5.86 -11.05 2.06
N SER A 23 -6.23 -12.09 2.80
CA SER A 23 -5.40 -13.30 2.96
C SER A 23 -4.98 -13.88 1.60
N GLY A 24 -3.67 -14.15 1.46
CA GLY A 24 -3.08 -14.65 0.21
C GLY A 24 -2.84 -13.60 -0.88
N ALA A 25 -3.18 -12.33 -0.64
CA ALA A 25 -3.03 -11.23 -1.59
C ALA A 25 -1.97 -10.21 -1.16
N LEU A 26 -0.94 -10.64 -0.41
CA LEU A 26 0.17 -9.75 -0.08
C LEU A 26 0.96 -9.41 -1.36
N PRO A 27 1.29 -8.14 -1.61
CA PRO A 27 2.18 -7.76 -2.70
C PRO A 27 3.60 -8.31 -2.47
N ASN A 28 4.39 -8.41 -3.54
CA ASN A 28 5.79 -8.79 -3.43
C ASN A 28 6.61 -7.68 -2.76
N ILE A 29 7.74 -8.05 -2.17
CA ILE A 29 8.77 -7.10 -1.72
C ILE A 29 9.21 -6.22 -2.89
N ASN A 30 9.48 -4.94 -2.62
CA ASN A 30 9.79 -3.88 -3.57
C ASN A 30 8.64 -3.48 -4.52
N ASN A 31 7.44 -4.04 -4.36
CA ASN A 31 6.27 -3.50 -5.06
C ASN A 31 5.94 -2.11 -4.50
N ALA A 32 5.49 -1.23 -5.40
CA ALA A 32 4.92 0.04 -5.02
C ALA A 32 3.45 -0.12 -4.58
N ILE A 33 3.05 0.60 -3.53
CA ILE A 33 1.66 0.80 -3.13
C ILE A 33 1.36 2.29 -3.30
N GLU A 34 0.39 2.62 -4.14
CA GLU A 34 -0.09 4.00 -4.33
C GLU A 34 -1.26 4.26 -3.38
N ILE A 35 -1.10 5.27 -2.51
CA ILE A 35 -2.18 5.77 -1.68
C ILE A 35 -2.70 7.07 -2.31
N PRO A 36 -3.95 7.08 -2.82
CA PRO A 36 -4.53 8.31 -3.34
C PRO A 36 -4.72 9.31 -2.20
N VAL A 37 -4.15 10.49 -2.36
CA VAL A 37 -4.33 11.62 -1.44
C VAL A 37 -5.16 12.67 -2.19
N ALA A 38 -6.23 13.17 -1.55
CA ALA A 38 -7.09 14.16 -2.19
C ALA A 38 -6.27 15.41 -2.58
N GLU A 39 -6.53 15.93 -3.78
CA GLU A 39 -5.97 17.20 -4.29
C GLU A 39 -4.43 17.29 -4.31
N SER A 40 -3.74 16.15 -4.28
CA SER A 40 -2.27 16.06 -4.37
C SER A 40 -1.83 14.79 -5.11
N ASP A 41 -0.53 14.74 -5.43
CA ASP A 41 0.07 13.54 -6.02
C ASP A 41 -0.05 12.34 -5.06
N PRO A 42 -0.20 11.11 -5.58
CA PRO A 42 -0.30 9.92 -4.73
C PRO A 42 0.94 9.75 -3.87
N LEU A 43 0.72 9.35 -2.62
CA LEU A 43 1.81 8.90 -1.76
C LEU A 43 2.21 7.50 -2.18
N VAL A 44 3.48 7.32 -2.55
CA VAL A 44 4.02 6.04 -2.99
C VAL A 44 4.80 5.39 -1.86
N LEU A 45 4.43 4.16 -1.49
CA LEU A 45 5.12 3.33 -0.51
C LEU A 45 5.83 2.16 -1.21
N GLU A 46 6.92 1.67 -0.65
CA GLU A 46 7.60 0.43 -1.07
C GLU A 46 7.36 -0.67 -0.04
N VAL A 47 7.04 -1.88 -0.50
CA VAL A 47 6.92 -3.06 0.39
C VAL A 47 8.32 -3.50 0.85
N GLN A 48 8.58 -3.35 2.15
CA GLN A 48 9.87 -3.65 2.78
C GLN A 48 10.00 -5.13 3.21
N ARG A 49 11.24 -5.61 3.30
CA ARG A 49 11.63 -6.98 3.71
C ARG A 49 11.37 -7.29 5.19
#